data_AF-A0A6N9QK49-F1
#
_entry.id   AF-A0A6N9QK49-F1
#
_cell.length_a   1.000
_cell.length_b   1.000
_cell.length_c   1.000
_cell.angle_alpha   90.00
_cell.angle_beta   90.00
_cell.angle_gamma   90.00
#
_symmetry.space_group_name_H-M   'P 1'
#
loop_
_entity.id
_entity.type
_entity.pdbx_description
1 polymer ?
#
loop_
_entity_poly.entity_id
_entity_poly.type
_entity_poly.pdbx_seq_one_letter_code
_entity_poly.pdbx_strand_id
1 'polypeptide(L)'
;MRGANRDLAAAKRDRNGKIKEIEKSISSTKRKLTRSVDAFRDVRLTATTIACKGKNYSLSSRTIAEINSTGSVYTTVSSKNSTGVSVTGALVGGAIAGPIGAVVAGKKDKTSVSSKVHDDRKLFFCVSCDDGAFSAEIRPEEEKGAFEFLALVRSTAASADALRETVERETAELGRLLEERQADTQEIDRCTEKAAAVQKTLDDLV
;
A
#
# COMPACT_ATOMS: atom_id res chain seq x y z
N MET A 1 48.04 -27.31 -16.76
CA MET A 1 47.48 -27.25 -15.39
C MET A 1 46.90 -25.89 -15.01
N ARG A 2 47.70 -24.83 -14.78
CA ARG A 2 47.19 -23.54 -14.24
C ARG A 2 46.21 -22.78 -15.15
N GLY A 3 46.33 -22.88 -16.48
CA GLY A 3 45.43 -22.24 -17.44
C GLY A 3 44.03 -22.86 -17.44
N ALA A 4 43.92 -24.16 -17.73
CA ALA A 4 42.64 -24.87 -17.81
C ALA A 4 41.81 -24.80 -16.50
N ASN A 5 42.46 -24.87 -15.33
CA ASN A 5 41.77 -24.70 -14.04
C ASN A 5 41.25 -23.27 -13.81
N ARG A 6 41.94 -22.25 -14.35
CA ARG A 6 41.44 -20.86 -14.31
C ARG A 6 40.25 -20.67 -15.23
N ASP A 7 40.28 -21.26 -16.42
CA ASP A 7 39.19 -21.17 -17.40
C ASP A 7 37.92 -21.86 -16.87
N LEU A 8 38.06 -23.05 -16.27
CA LEU A 8 36.96 -23.75 -15.60
C LEU A 8 36.38 -22.94 -14.42
N ALA A 9 37.26 -22.32 -13.62
CA ALA A 9 36.81 -21.46 -12.53
C ALA A 9 36.11 -20.19 -13.04
N ALA A 10 36.56 -19.63 -14.16
CA ALA A 10 35.92 -18.47 -14.80
C ALA A 10 34.53 -18.83 -15.35
N ALA A 11 34.40 -19.95 -16.06
CA ALA A 11 33.12 -20.44 -16.59
C ALA A 11 32.08 -20.71 -15.47
N LYS A 12 32.52 -21.33 -14.36
CA LYS A 12 31.66 -21.53 -13.18
C LYS A 12 31.22 -20.20 -12.55
N ARG A 13 32.13 -19.22 -12.45
CA ARG A 13 31.80 -17.89 -11.89
C ARG A 13 30.83 -17.13 -12.78
N ASP A 14 31.01 -17.16 -14.10
CA ASP A 14 30.12 -16.49 -15.06
C ASP A 14 28.70 -17.05 -14.99
N ARG A 15 28.55 -18.39 -15.05
CA ARG A 15 27.24 -19.04 -14.90
C ARG A 15 26.57 -18.71 -13.57
N ASN A 16 27.31 -18.79 -12.46
CA ASN A 16 26.77 -18.43 -11.14
C ASN A 16 26.38 -16.94 -11.05
N GLY A 17 27.11 -16.06 -11.73
CA GLY A 17 26.77 -14.64 -11.83
C GLY A 17 25.43 -14.42 -12.53
N LYS A 18 25.23 -15.07 -13.68
CA LYS A 18 23.99 -15.01 -14.46
C LYS A 18 22.80 -15.60 -13.69
N ILE A 19 22.95 -16.75 -13.05
CA ILE A 19 21.90 -17.34 -12.19
C ILE A 19 21.51 -16.36 -11.09
N LYS A 20 22.50 -15.78 -10.39
CA LYS A 20 22.26 -14.81 -9.32
C LYS A 20 21.56 -13.54 -9.81
N GLU A 21 21.82 -13.12 -11.04
CA GLU A 21 21.13 -11.98 -11.66
C GLU A 21 19.65 -12.31 -11.91
N ILE A 22 19.35 -13.49 -12.44
CA ILE A 22 17.96 -13.95 -12.65
C ILE A 22 17.22 -14.09 -11.32
N GLU A 23 17.85 -14.67 -10.29
CA GLU A 23 17.27 -14.77 -8.94
C GLU A 23 16.95 -13.38 -8.35
N LYS A 24 17.84 -12.40 -8.55
CA LYS A 24 17.59 -11.01 -8.13
C LYS A 24 16.41 -10.41 -8.87
N SER A 25 16.29 -10.65 -10.18
CA SER A 25 15.15 -10.20 -10.98
C SER A 25 13.83 -10.82 -10.52
N ILE A 26 13.82 -12.13 -10.18
CA ILE A 26 12.64 -12.77 -9.58
C ILE A 26 12.28 -12.09 -8.26
N SER A 27 13.27 -11.83 -7.40
CA SER A 27 13.04 -11.17 -6.11
C SER A 27 12.51 -9.74 -6.28
N SER A 28 13.06 -8.96 -7.21
CA SER A 28 12.62 -7.59 -7.46
C SER A 28 11.21 -7.53 -8.06
N THR A 29 10.88 -8.45 -8.95
CA THR A 29 9.52 -8.61 -9.50
C THR A 29 8.51 -8.97 -8.41
N LYS A 30 8.84 -9.92 -7.51
CA LYS A 30 7.96 -10.25 -6.36
C LYS A 30 7.77 -9.08 -5.39
N ARG A 31 8.79 -8.23 -5.18
CA ARG A 31 8.68 -7.02 -4.34
C ARG A 31 7.67 -6.00 -4.86
N LYS A 32 7.29 -6.04 -6.14
CA LYS A 32 6.23 -5.17 -6.68
C LYS A 32 4.90 -5.37 -5.94
N LEU A 33 4.61 -6.60 -5.50
CA LEU A 33 3.37 -6.94 -4.78
C LEU A 33 3.30 -6.36 -3.37
N THR A 34 4.46 -6.20 -2.72
CA THR A 34 4.58 -5.72 -1.33
C THR A 34 5.02 -4.26 -1.23
N ARG A 35 5.07 -3.56 -2.37
CA ARG A 35 5.42 -2.14 -2.41
C ARG A 35 4.40 -1.34 -1.60
N SER A 36 4.91 -0.54 -0.65
CA SER A 36 4.08 0.39 0.11
C SER A 36 3.49 1.43 -0.83
N VAL A 37 2.17 1.63 -0.73
CA VAL A 37 1.45 2.66 -1.46
C VAL A 37 1.28 3.86 -0.53
N ASP A 38 0.65 3.67 0.63
CA ASP A 38 0.43 4.72 1.62
C ASP A 38 0.05 4.13 2.99
N ALA A 39 -0.09 4.98 4.00
CA ALA A 39 -0.59 4.60 5.32
C ALA A 39 -1.46 5.70 5.93
N PHE A 40 -2.54 5.28 6.59
CA PHE A 40 -3.41 6.15 7.35
C PHE A 40 -3.65 5.56 8.74
N ARG A 41 -3.12 6.25 9.77
CA ARG A 41 -3.12 5.78 11.16
C ARG A 41 -2.51 4.37 11.26
N ASP A 42 -3.26 3.42 11.82
CA ASP A 42 -2.84 2.02 11.98
C ASP A 42 -3.13 1.14 10.74
N VAL A 43 -3.58 1.76 9.64
CA VAL A 43 -3.90 1.08 8.37
C VAL A 43 -2.79 1.33 7.36
N ARG A 44 -2.16 0.26 6.85
CA ARG A 44 -1.11 0.34 5.83
C ARG A 44 -1.57 -0.30 4.54
N LEU A 45 -1.40 0.41 3.44
CA LEU A 45 -1.75 -0.04 2.10
C LEU A 45 -0.48 -0.41 1.33
N THR A 46 -0.44 -1.64 0.82
CA THR A 46 0.53 -2.07 -0.18
C THR A 46 -0.17 -2.29 -1.52
N ALA A 47 0.60 -2.56 -2.57
CA ALA A 47 0.06 -2.77 -3.91
C ALA A 47 -0.96 -3.92 -4.01
N THR A 48 -0.93 -4.89 -3.09
CA THR A 48 -1.84 -6.04 -3.12
C THR A 48 -2.45 -6.42 -1.77
N THR A 49 -2.09 -5.73 -0.69
CA THR A 49 -2.62 -6.01 0.65
C THR A 49 -2.94 -4.73 1.38
N ILE A 50 -3.87 -4.82 2.32
CA ILE A 50 -4.14 -3.79 3.32
C ILE A 50 -3.97 -4.40 4.70
N ALA A 51 -3.23 -3.72 5.56
CA ALA A 51 -2.89 -4.21 6.89
C ALA A 51 -3.52 -3.32 7.96
N CYS A 52 -4.16 -3.93 8.96
CA CYS A 52 -4.74 -3.23 10.10
C CYS A 52 -4.60 -4.07 11.36
N LYS A 53 -4.18 -3.47 12.48
CA LYS A 53 -4.03 -4.14 13.80
C LYS A 53 -3.20 -5.44 13.73
N GLY A 54 -2.14 -5.44 12.94
CA GLY A 54 -1.23 -6.58 12.78
C GLY A 54 -1.75 -7.71 11.88
N LYS A 55 -2.95 -7.58 11.30
CA LYS A 55 -3.48 -8.52 10.30
C LYS A 55 -3.34 -7.93 8.90
N ASN A 56 -3.03 -8.78 7.94
CA ASN A 56 -2.98 -8.43 6.52
C ASN A 56 -4.20 -9.04 5.82
N TYR A 57 -4.81 -8.25 4.94
CA TYR A 57 -5.95 -8.63 4.11
C TYR A 57 -5.56 -8.47 2.65
N SER A 58 -5.93 -9.44 1.84
CA SER A 58 -5.60 -9.47 0.41
C SER A 58 -6.57 -8.61 -0.36
N LEU A 59 -6.05 -7.63 -1.09
CA LEU A 59 -6.87 -6.78 -1.96
C LEU A 59 -7.25 -7.56 -3.21
N SER A 60 -8.47 -7.37 -3.69
CA SER A 60 -8.95 -7.93 -4.95
C SER A 60 -9.94 -6.95 -5.56
N SER A 61 -10.34 -7.21 -6.81
CA SER A 61 -11.45 -6.51 -7.45
C SER A 61 -12.77 -6.57 -6.66
N ARG A 62 -12.90 -7.51 -5.71
CA ARG A 62 -14.05 -7.67 -4.81
C ARG A 62 -13.92 -6.92 -3.50
N THR A 63 -12.77 -6.29 -3.25
CA THR A 63 -12.57 -5.53 -2.01
C THR A 63 -13.49 -4.33 -1.98
N ILE A 64 -14.27 -4.25 -0.92
CA ILE A 64 -15.17 -3.13 -0.65
C ILE A 64 -14.56 -2.31 0.47
N ALA A 65 -14.39 -1.02 0.23
CA ALA A 65 -13.94 -0.07 1.24
C ALA A 65 -14.93 1.09 1.31
N GLU A 66 -15.30 1.51 2.52
CA GLU A 66 -16.35 2.51 2.78
C GLU A 66 -16.06 3.29 4.06
N ILE A 67 -16.61 4.49 4.17
CA ILE A 67 -16.64 5.26 5.43
C ILE A 67 -18.08 5.34 5.88
N ASN A 68 -18.35 4.79 7.06
CA ASN A 68 -19.65 4.84 7.72
C ASN A 68 -19.62 5.90 8.83
N SER A 69 -20.78 6.50 9.10
CA SER A 69 -20.92 7.48 10.19
C SER A 69 -22.06 7.09 11.12
N THR A 70 -21.89 7.39 12.41
CA THR A 70 -22.93 7.28 13.44
C THR A 70 -22.90 8.56 14.28
N GLY A 71 -24.04 9.03 14.80
CA GLY A 71 -24.13 10.25 15.62
C GLY A 71 -24.79 11.43 14.89
N SER A 72 -24.67 12.64 15.45
CA SER A 72 -25.33 13.86 14.94
C SER A 72 -24.47 15.09 15.17
N VAL A 73 -24.61 16.10 14.31
CA VAL A 73 -24.00 17.44 14.47
C VAL A 73 -25.10 18.40 14.89
N TYR A 74 -24.90 19.14 15.97
CA TYR A 74 -25.81 20.19 16.39
C TYR A 74 -25.06 21.45 16.81
N THR A 75 -25.68 22.61 16.61
CA THR A 75 -25.09 23.89 17.00
C THR A 75 -25.90 24.47 18.15
N THR A 76 -25.22 24.80 19.25
CA THR A 76 -25.81 25.57 20.33
C THR A 76 -25.43 27.04 20.13
N VAL A 77 -26.43 27.88 19.90
CA VAL A 77 -26.23 29.32 19.79
C VAL A 77 -26.60 29.96 21.12
N SER A 78 -25.62 30.58 21.79
CA SER A 78 -25.86 31.36 23.00
C SER A 78 -25.84 32.86 22.66
N SER A 79 -26.96 33.51 22.90
CA SER A 79 -27.13 34.97 22.81
C SER A 79 -27.26 35.51 24.23
N LYS A 80 -26.31 36.34 24.66
CA LYS A 80 -26.46 37.13 25.89
C LYS A 80 -27.04 38.50 25.52
N ASN A 81 -28.34 38.68 25.76
CA ASN A 81 -28.95 40.01 25.86
C ASN A 81 -28.88 40.47 27.32
N SER A 82 -28.51 41.73 27.55
CA SER A 82 -28.46 42.39 28.86
C SER A 82 -29.84 42.83 29.39
N THR A 83 -30.92 42.42 28.73
CA THR A 83 -32.31 42.66 29.07
C THR A 83 -33.07 41.39 28.70
N GLY A 84 -33.83 40.84 29.65
CA GLY A 84 -34.17 39.42 29.76
C GLY A 84 -34.72 38.70 28.53
N VAL A 85 -34.69 37.35 28.67
CA VAL A 85 -35.07 36.28 27.73
C VAL A 85 -33.89 35.68 26.95
N SER A 86 -33.27 34.64 27.54
CA SER A 86 -32.36 33.73 26.83
C SER A 86 -33.17 32.70 26.04
N VAL A 87 -33.20 32.82 24.72
CA VAL A 87 -33.79 31.79 23.85
C VAL A 87 -32.71 30.76 23.55
N THR A 88 -32.73 29.62 24.26
CA THR A 88 -31.87 28.46 23.95
C THR A 88 -32.60 27.63 22.90
N GLY A 89 -32.22 27.76 21.63
CA GLY A 89 -32.76 26.96 20.54
C GLY A 89 -31.73 25.91 20.10
N ALA A 90 -32.09 24.63 20.17
CA ALA A 90 -31.36 23.56 19.51
C ALA A 90 -31.92 23.39 18.09
N LEU A 91 -31.16 23.79 17.07
CA LEU A 91 -31.50 23.51 15.68
C LEU A 91 -30.87 22.17 15.29
N VAL A 92 -31.73 21.17 15.07
CA VAL A 92 -31.36 19.85 14.54
C VAL A 92 -31.79 19.82 13.07
N GLY A 93 -30.84 19.73 12.15
CA GLY A 93 -31.11 19.59 10.73
C GLY A 93 -30.04 20.23 9.85
N GLY A 94 -29.46 19.43 8.95
CA GLY A 94 -28.30 19.79 8.15
C GLY A 94 -28.44 21.09 7.36
N ALA A 95 -27.65 22.09 7.72
CA ALA A 95 -27.23 23.17 6.86
C ALA A 95 -25.86 23.65 7.33
N ILE A 96 -24.84 23.43 6.51
CA ILE A 96 -23.57 24.15 6.64
C ILE A 96 -23.87 25.59 6.24
N ALA A 97 -24.23 26.43 7.21
CA ALA A 97 -24.19 27.86 7.02
C ALA A 97 -22.71 28.28 7.19
N GLY A 98 -22.05 28.60 6.06
CA GLY A 98 -20.80 29.36 6.08
C GLY A 98 -20.94 30.66 6.91
N PRO A 99 -19.85 31.36 7.23
CA PRO A 99 -19.91 32.54 8.08
C PRO A 99 -21.00 33.48 7.56
N ILE A 100 -22.03 33.71 8.37
CA ILE A 100 -23.11 34.63 8.03
C ILE A 100 -22.43 35.98 7.81
N GLY A 101 -22.33 36.34 6.53
CA GLY A 101 -21.89 37.64 6.09
C GLY A 101 -22.70 38.70 6.82
N ALA A 102 -21.98 39.68 7.35
CA ALA A 102 -22.49 40.83 8.03
C ALA A 102 -23.74 41.43 7.35
N VAL A 103 -24.90 41.35 8.00
CA VAL A 103 -26.00 42.31 7.80
C VAL A 103 -25.80 43.42 8.83
N VAL A 104 -25.08 44.46 8.43
CA VAL A 104 -24.99 45.72 9.18
C VAL A 104 -26.00 46.69 8.58
N ALA A 105 -27.11 46.91 9.29
CA ALA A 105 -27.77 48.20 9.38
C ALA A 105 -28.86 48.15 10.47
N GLY A 106 -28.51 48.54 11.70
CA GLY A 106 -29.53 48.80 12.73
C GLY A 106 -29.05 48.70 14.18
N LYS A 107 -28.61 49.84 14.73
CA LYS A 107 -28.65 50.22 16.15
C LYS A 107 -28.09 49.24 17.21
N LYS A 108 -26.82 49.49 17.53
CA LYS A 108 -26.08 49.27 18.79
C LYS A 108 -26.85 48.65 19.97
N ASP A 109 -26.93 47.32 19.99
CA ASP A 109 -26.84 46.50 21.21
C ASP A 109 -25.77 45.43 20.98
N LYS A 110 -24.77 45.37 21.86
CA LYS A 110 -23.67 44.39 21.77
C LYS A 110 -24.20 43.00 22.14
N THR A 111 -24.92 42.36 21.24
CA THR A 111 -25.27 40.95 21.40
C THR A 111 -24.06 40.11 21.00
N SER A 112 -23.28 39.63 21.98
CA SER A 112 -22.24 38.64 21.71
C SER A 112 -22.92 37.30 21.43
N VAL A 113 -23.00 36.92 20.16
CA VAL A 113 -23.45 35.59 19.76
C VAL A 113 -22.22 34.67 19.82
N SER A 114 -22.23 33.74 20.78
CA SER A 114 -21.25 32.65 20.81
C SER A 114 -21.96 31.38 20.39
N SER A 115 -21.64 30.89 19.19
CA SER A 115 -22.04 29.57 18.72
C SER A 115 -20.97 28.55 19.12
N LYS A 116 -21.40 27.43 19.71
CA LYS A 116 -20.59 26.23 19.88
C LYS A 116 -21.17 25.15 18.99
N VAL A 117 -20.38 24.66 18.04
CA VAL A 117 -20.72 23.49 17.23
C VAL A 117 -20.30 22.26 18.01
N HIS A 118 -21.24 21.35 18.23
CA HIS A 118 -21.01 20.05 18.84
C HIS A 118 -21.08 19.00 17.72
N ASP A 119 -19.94 18.38 17.42
CA ASP A 119 -19.83 17.26 16.49
C ASP A 119 -19.55 15.98 17.28
N ASP A 120 -20.61 15.23 17.57
CA ASP A 120 -20.53 13.93 18.27
C ASP A 120 -20.49 12.77 17.27
N ARG A 121 -20.18 13.03 15.98
CA ARG A 121 -20.10 11.98 14.96
C ARG A 121 -18.91 11.06 15.25
N LYS A 122 -19.16 9.76 15.09
CA LYS A 122 -18.11 8.74 14.98
C LYS A 122 -18.07 8.25 13.55
N LEU A 123 -16.91 8.41 12.92
CA LEU A 123 -16.65 7.91 11.59
C LEU A 123 -15.92 6.57 11.70
N PHE A 124 -16.24 5.63 10.82
CA PHE A 124 -15.64 4.30 10.77
C PHE A 124 -15.19 4.00 9.35
N PHE A 125 -13.88 3.77 9.19
CA PHE A 125 -13.31 3.21 7.98
C PHE A 125 -13.53 1.70 7.99
N CYS A 126 -14.31 1.18 7.06
CA CYS A 126 -14.62 -0.23 6.95
C CYS A 126 -14.04 -0.79 5.65
N VAL A 127 -13.38 -1.94 5.74
CA VAL A 127 -12.87 -2.67 4.57
C VAL A 127 -13.26 -4.13 4.70
N SER A 128 -13.80 -4.67 3.61
CA SER A 128 -14.12 -6.08 3.45
C SER A 128 -13.35 -6.65 2.26
N CYS A 129 -12.58 -7.70 2.52
CA CYS A 129 -11.83 -8.49 1.57
C CYS A 129 -12.35 -9.94 1.59
N ASP A 130 -11.88 -10.77 0.65
CA ASP A 130 -12.28 -12.17 0.59
C ASP A 130 -11.80 -12.99 1.81
N ASP A 131 -10.71 -12.57 2.44
CA ASP A 131 -10.11 -13.20 3.63
C ASP A 131 -10.59 -12.60 4.97
N GLY A 132 -11.48 -11.62 4.92
CA GLY A 132 -12.15 -11.06 6.10
C GLY A 132 -12.39 -9.56 6.01
N ALA A 133 -12.85 -8.99 7.11
CA ALA A 133 -13.14 -7.56 7.19
C ALA A 133 -12.54 -6.94 8.46
N PHE A 134 -12.37 -5.62 8.42
CA PHE A 134 -12.04 -4.83 9.61
C PHE A 134 -12.70 -3.46 9.57
N SER A 135 -12.79 -2.85 10.75
CA SER A 135 -13.16 -1.45 10.90
C SER A 135 -12.18 -0.71 11.81
N ALA A 136 -11.97 0.57 11.50
CA ALA A 136 -11.16 1.49 12.28
C ALA A 136 -11.93 2.80 12.50
N GLU A 137 -12.00 3.27 13.74
CA GLU A 137 -12.60 4.56 14.06
C GLU A 137 -11.72 5.69 13.52
N ILE A 138 -12.35 6.69 12.90
CA ILE A 138 -11.73 7.90 12.36
C ILE A 138 -12.25 9.08 13.17
N ARG A 139 -11.38 10.04 13.46
CA ARG A 139 -11.79 11.31 14.09
C ARG A 139 -12.46 12.19 13.04
N PRO A 140 -13.57 12.90 13.34
CA PRO A 140 -14.23 13.79 12.38
C PRO A 140 -13.28 14.80 11.70
N GLU A 141 -12.30 15.31 12.45
CA GLU A 141 -11.26 16.22 11.97
C GLU A 141 -10.44 15.65 10.80
N GLU A 142 -10.33 14.32 10.72
CA GLU A 142 -9.51 13.57 9.76
C GLU A 142 -10.34 13.05 8.58
N GLU A 143 -11.63 13.40 8.49
CA GLU A 143 -12.59 12.93 7.48
C GLU A 143 -12.04 13.06 6.06
N LYS A 144 -11.48 14.22 5.72
CA LYS A 144 -10.90 14.48 4.39
C LYS A 144 -9.78 13.49 4.07
N GLY A 145 -8.81 13.32 4.98
CA GLY A 145 -7.69 12.41 4.78
C GLY A 145 -8.13 10.95 4.68
N ALA A 146 -9.17 10.57 5.43
CA ALA A 146 -9.76 9.25 5.34
C ALA A 146 -10.44 9.00 3.98
N PHE A 147 -11.14 9.99 3.40
CA PHE A 147 -11.72 9.89 2.07
C PHE A 147 -10.66 9.83 0.96
N GLU A 148 -9.57 10.58 1.08
CA GLU A 148 -8.43 10.50 0.16
C GLU A 148 -7.78 9.10 0.21
N PHE A 149 -7.54 8.59 1.42
CA PHE A 149 -7.02 7.23 1.61
C PHE A 149 -8.01 6.16 1.11
N LEU A 150 -9.31 6.34 1.32
CA LEU A 150 -10.36 5.46 0.79
C LEU A 150 -10.31 5.35 -0.74
N ALA A 151 -10.18 6.49 -1.42
CA ALA A 151 -10.06 6.52 -2.88
C ALA A 151 -8.82 5.75 -3.36
N LEU A 152 -7.71 5.87 -2.63
CA LEU A 152 -6.47 5.16 -2.91
C LEU A 152 -6.60 3.64 -2.67
N VAL A 153 -7.28 3.21 -1.61
CA VAL A 153 -7.57 1.79 -1.37
C VAL A 153 -8.40 1.21 -2.51
N ARG A 154 -9.44 1.92 -2.96
CA ARG A 154 -10.30 1.48 -4.07
C ARG A 154 -9.56 1.36 -5.39
N SER A 155 -8.74 2.36 -5.74
CA SER A 155 -7.95 2.33 -6.98
C SER A 155 -6.88 1.23 -6.95
N THR A 156 -6.24 1.02 -5.79
CA THR A 156 -5.27 -0.05 -5.60
C THR A 156 -5.93 -1.42 -5.69
N ALA A 157 -7.08 -1.61 -5.04
CA ALA A 157 -7.84 -2.86 -5.10
C ALA A 157 -8.27 -3.23 -6.53
N ALA A 158 -8.73 -2.24 -7.32
CA ALA A 158 -9.14 -2.43 -8.70
C ALA A 158 -8.00 -2.94 -9.62
N SER A 159 -6.74 -2.63 -9.27
CA SER A 159 -5.56 -3.04 -10.05
C SER A 159 -4.78 -4.22 -9.45
N ALA A 160 -5.14 -4.67 -8.23
CA ALA A 160 -4.40 -5.68 -7.50
C ALA A 160 -4.34 -7.03 -8.24
N ASP A 161 -5.45 -7.48 -8.82
CA ASP A 161 -5.52 -8.77 -9.52
C ASP A 161 -4.67 -8.77 -10.80
N ALA A 162 -4.77 -7.69 -11.60
CA ALA A 162 -3.95 -7.52 -12.80
C ALA A 162 -2.44 -7.44 -12.48
N LEU A 163 -2.09 -6.80 -11.36
CA LEU A 163 -0.70 -6.74 -10.89
C LEU A 163 -0.20 -8.12 -10.47
N ARG A 164 -1.00 -8.92 -9.75
CA ARG A 164 -0.64 -10.30 -9.40
C ARG A 164 -0.40 -11.15 -10.65
N GLU A 165 -1.31 -11.09 -11.61
CA GLU A 165 -1.18 -11.85 -12.86
C GLU A 165 0.08 -11.44 -13.64
N THR A 166 0.39 -10.14 -13.70
CA THR A 166 1.59 -9.64 -14.35
C THR A 166 2.86 -10.15 -13.66
N VAL A 167 2.91 -10.06 -12.33
CA VAL A 167 4.05 -10.54 -11.54
C VAL A 167 4.19 -12.06 -11.65
N GLU A 168 3.10 -12.81 -11.66
CA GLU A 168 3.11 -14.26 -11.83
C GLU A 168 3.67 -14.65 -13.20
N ARG A 169 3.21 -14.00 -14.26
CA ARG A 169 3.71 -14.21 -15.63
C ARG A 169 5.20 -13.91 -15.75
N GLU A 170 5.63 -12.74 -15.28
CA GLU A 170 7.05 -12.35 -15.29
C GLU A 170 7.91 -13.33 -14.47
N THR A 171 7.41 -13.76 -13.30
CA THR A 171 8.13 -14.70 -12.45
C THR A 171 8.22 -16.08 -13.08
N ALA A 172 7.18 -16.55 -13.74
CA ALA A 172 7.17 -17.83 -14.46
C ALA A 172 8.16 -17.80 -15.64
N GLU A 173 8.20 -16.72 -16.41
CA GLU A 173 9.18 -16.54 -17.49
C GLU A 173 10.62 -16.55 -16.97
N LEU A 174 10.91 -15.77 -15.92
CA LEU A 174 12.22 -15.77 -15.27
C LEU A 174 12.58 -17.13 -14.67
N GLY A 175 11.58 -17.88 -14.17
CA GLY A 175 11.76 -19.25 -13.68
C GLY A 175 12.21 -20.20 -14.79
N ARG A 176 11.59 -20.12 -15.98
CA ARG A 176 12.01 -20.91 -17.15
C ARG A 176 13.42 -20.55 -17.60
N LEU A 177 13.76 -19.25 -17.63
CA LEU A 177 15.12 -18.79 -17.94
C LEU A 177 16.14 -19.30 -16.91
N LEU A 178 15.77 -19.35 -15.64
CA LEU A 178 16.61 -19.89 -14.58
C LEU A 178 16.87 -21.39 -14.78
N GLU A 179 15.83 -22.17 -15.07
CA GLU A 179 15.97 -23.60 -15.38
C GLU A 179 16.84 -23.84 -16.62
N GLU A 180 16.64 -23.07 -17.69
CA GLU A 180 17.46 -23.16 -18.90
C GLU A 180 18.94 -22.87 -18.60
N ARG A 181 19.23 -21.82 -17.81
CA ARG A 181 20.61 -21.48 -17.41
C ARG A 181 21.22 -22.45 -16.40
N GLN A 182 20.37 -23.12 -15.62
CA GLN A 182 20.81 -24.23 -14.76
C GLN A 182 21.04 -25.51 -15.57
N ALA A 183 20.33 -25.74 -16.67
CA ALA A 183 20.59 -26.88 -17.55
C ALA A 183 21.77 -26.64 -18.52
N ASP A 184 22.07 -25.38 -18.84
CA ASP A 184 23.19 -25.00 -19.70
C ASP A 184 24.55 -25.19 -19.00
N THR A 185 25.08 -26.42 -19.11
CA THR A 185 26.40 -26.82 -18.60
C THR A 185 27.47 -26.87 -19.68
N GLN A 186 27.15 -26.59 -20.94
CA GLN A 186 28.02 -26.87 -22.10
C GLN A 186 29.42 -26.24 -21.98
N GLU A 187 29.50 -24.97 -21.56
CA GLU A 187 30.77 -24.27 -21.36
C GLU A 187 31.60 -24.88 -20.21
N ILE A 188 30.94 -25.30 -19.12
CA ILE A 188 31.60 -25.95 -17.98
C ILE A 188 32.09 -27.34 -18.39
N ASP A 189 31.27 -28.10 -19.11
CA ASP A 189 31.61 -29.45 -19.59
C ASP A 189 32.82 -29.38 -20.53
N ARG A 190 32.81 -28.44 -21.49
CA ARG A 190 33.95 -28.17 -22.38
C ARG A 190 35.22 -27.79 -21.64
N CYS A 191 35.13 -26.94 -20.61
CA CYS A 191 36.27 -26.59 -19.77
C CYS A 191 36.75 -27.77 -18.90
N THR A 192 35.84 -28.65 -18.48
CA THR A 192 36.14 -29.83 -17.67
C THR A 192 36.87 -30.88 -18.51
N GLU A 193 36.41 -31.13 -19.74
CA GLU A 193 37.08 -32.01 -20.70
C GLU A 193 38.49 -31.51 -21.03
N LYS A 194 38.67 -30.20 -21.27
CA LYS A 194 39.98 -29.60 -21.49
C LYS A 194 40.91 -29.76 -20.28
N ALA A 195 40.39 -29.55 -19.08
CA ALA A 195 41.18 -29.73 -17.86
C ALA A 195 41.59 -31.21 -17.67
N ALA A 196 40.69 -32.15 -17.93
CA ALA A 196 40.95 -33.58 -17.86
C ALA A 196 41.97 -34.05 -18.93
N ALA A 197 41.88 -33.55 -20.15
CA ALA A 197 42.83 -33.86 -21.22
C ALA A 197 44.26 -33.37 -20.89
N VAL A 198 44.37 -32.19 -20.27
CA VAL A 198 45.65 -31.63 -19.80
C VAL A 198 46.20 -32.39 -18.60
N GLN A 199 45.35 -32.94 -17.73
CA GLN A 199 45.77 -33.81 -16.64
C GLN A 199 46.32 -35.13 -17.18
N LYS A 200 45.56 -35.80 -18.07
CA LYS A 200 45.95 -37.08 -18.66
C LYS A 200 47.28 -37.00 -19.41
N THR A 201 47.48 -35.97 -20.23
CA THR A 201 48.75 -35.75 -20.93
C THR A 201 49.92 -35.50 -19.98
N LEU A 202 49.68 -34.96 -18.78
CA LEU A 202 50.72 -34.79 -17.77
C LEU A 202 51.03 -36.12 -17.07
N ASP A 203 50.00 -36.91 -16.76
CA ASP A 203 50.15 -38.23 -16.13
C ASP A 203 50.87 -39.22 -17.07
N ASP A 204 50.67 -39.11 -18.39
CA ASP A 204 51.37 -39.91 -19.40
C ASP A 204 52.85 -39.50 -19.60
N LEU A 205 53.28 -38.36 -19.04
CA LEU A 205 54.65 -37.81 -19.17
C LEU A 205 55.54 -38.09 -17.93
N VAL A 206 54.97 -38.62 -16.85
CA VAL A 206 55.64 -38.91 -15.56
C VAL A 206 55.82 -40.41 -15.41
#